data_AF-A0A235IEY8-F1
#
_entry.id   AF-A0A235IEY8-F1
#
_cell.length_a   1.000
_cell.length_b   1.000
_cell.length_c   1.000
_cell.angle_alpha   90.00
_cell.angle_beta   90.00
_cell.angle_gamma   90.00
#
_symmetry.space_group_name_H-M   'P 1'
#
loop_
_entity.id
_entity.type
_entity.pdbx_description
1 polymer ?
#
loop_
_entity_poly.entity_id
_entity_poly.type
_entity_poly.pdbx_seq_one_letter_code
_entity_poly.pdbx_strand_id
1 'polypeptide(L)' 'MIESLSQMPSRCSLARENDYFSQEIRQILYGRGRNLYRIIFTILAGQEISTVRVLHIRHAAQQTLGEAPDDSQTT' A
#
# COMPACT_ATOMS: atom_id res chain seq x y z
N MET A 1 -0.70 -13.09 -8.83
CA MET A 1 -1.03 -12.71 -7.44
C MET A 1 0.29 -12.67 -6.67
N ILE A 2 0.72 -11.52 -6.14
CA ILE A 2 2.13 -11.20 -5.76
C ILE A 2 3.15 -11.36 -6.89
N GLU A 3 3.23 -12.50 -7.57
CA GLU A 3 4.08 -12.73 -8.75
C GLU A 3 3.76 -11.75 -9.90
N SER A 4 2.51 -11.25 -9.95
CA SER A 4 2.10 -10.22 -10.91
C SER A 4 2.81 -8.88 -10.67
N LEU A 5 3.32 -8.64 -9.45
CA LEU A 5 4.13 -7.47 -9.12
C LEU A 5 5.51 -7.54 -9.78
N SER A 6 5.97 -8.71 -10.22
CA SER A 6 7.26 -8.86 -10.92
C SER A 6 7.22 -8.38 -12.38
N GLN A 7 6.03 -8.17 -12.96
CA GLN A 7 5.90 -7.78 -14.37
C GLN A 7 5.61 -6.28 -14.56
N MET A 8 4.61 -5.74 -13.87
CA MET A 8 4.18 -4.34 -14.04
C MET A 8 3.63 -3.74 -12.73
N PRO A 9 4.47 -3.59 -11.69
CA PRO A 9 4.01 -3.14 -10.37
C PRO A 9 3.49 -1.69 -10.37
N SER A 10 3.90 -0.87 -11.34
CA SER A 10 3.43 0.51 -11.52
C SER A 10 1.99 0.64 -12.03
N ARG A 11 1.34 -0.46 -12.44
CA ARG A 11 -0.10 -0.46 -12.79
C ARG A 11 -1.01 -0.52 -11.57
N CYS A 12 -0.48 -0.91 -10.41
CA CYS A 12 -1.23 -0.95 -9.17
C CYS A 12 -1.57 0.47 -8.71
N SER A 13 -2.78 0.65 -8.20
CA SER A 13 -3.25 1.94 -7.69
C SER A 13 -2.38 2.47 -6.56
N LEU A 14 -2.31 3.79 -6.39
CA LEU A 14 -1.69 4.40 -5.22
C LEU A 14 -2.37 3.92 -3.93
N ALA A 15 -1.57 3.77 -2.88
CA ALA A 15 -2.06 3.47 -1.54
C ALA A 15 -2.80 4.68 -0.97
N ARG A 16 -3.77 4.47 -0.08
CA ARG A 16 -4.40 5.57 0.69
C ARG A 16 -3.35 6.36 1.48
N GLU A 17 -2.31 5.65 1.89
CA GLU A 17 -1.19 6.16 2.66
C GLU A 17 -0.24 7.00 1.81
N ASN A 18 -0.34 7.00 0.48
CA ASN A 18 0.64 7.62 -0.41
C ASN A 18 0.89 9.10 -0.09
N ASP A 19 -0.15 9.84 0.30
CA ASP A 19 -0.05 11.27 0.59
C ASP A 19 0.73 11.57 1.88
N TYR A 20 0.94 10.56 2.74
CA TYR A 20 1.66 10.68 4.01
C TYR A 20 3.13 10.25 3.93
N PHE A 21 3.62 9.80 2.76
CA PHE A 21 4.98 9.29 2.60
C PHE A 21 5.71 10.04 1.47
N SER A 22 7.01 10.26 1.64
CA SER A 22 7.84 10.95 0.63
C SER A 22 8.12 10.10 -0.62
N GLN A 23 7.99 8.77 -0.51
CA GLN A 23 8.16 7.86 -1.63
C GLN A 23 6.78 7.42 -2.14
N GLU A 24 6.66 7.20 -3.44
CA GLU A 24 5.43 6.66 -4.02
C GLU A 24 5.13 5.28 -3.42
N ILE A 25 3.92 5.15 -2.85
CA ILE A 25 3.43 3.90 -2.29
C ILE A 25 2.20 3.44 -3.05
N ARG A 26 2.21 2.18 -3.46
CA ARG A 26 1.15 1.52 -4.20
C ARG A 26 0.52 0.41 -3.38
N GLN A 27 -0.66 -0.02 -3.82
CA GLN A 27 -1.37 -1.11 -3.19
C GLN A 27 -1.98 -2.08 -4.20
N ILE A 28 -2.13 -3.33 -3.76
CA ILE A 28 -3.02 -4.30 -4.42
C ILE A 28 -3.97 -4.90 -3.38
N LEU A 29 -5.21 -5.15 -3.81
CA LEU A 29 -6.22 -5.82 -3.00
C LEU A 29 -6.12 -7.34 -3.19
N TYR A 30 -6.12 -8.07 -2.08
CA TYR A 30 -6.07 -9.52 -2.03
C TYR A 30 -7.23 -10.06 -1.20
N GLY A 31 -7.88 -11.11 -1.69
CA GLY A 31 -9.04 -11.70 -1.01
C GLY A 31 -10.37 -11.03 -1.40
N ARG A 32 -11.42 -11.33 -0.64
CA ARG A 32 -12.81 -10.92 -0.94
C ARG A 32 -13.62 -10.73 0.35
N GLY A 33 -14.63 -9.86 0.28
CA GLY A 33 -15.59 -9.63 1.36
C GLY A 33 -14.91 -9.21 2.67
N ARG A 34 -15.22 -9.92 3.76
CA ARG A 34 -14.66 -9.68 5.10
C ARG A 34 -13.19 -10.07 5.26
N ASN A 35 -12.59 -10.74 4.26
CA ASN A 35 -11.19 -11.13 4.26
C ASN A 35 -10.44 -10.40 3.15
N LEU A 36 -10.74 -9.12 2.96
CA LEU A 36 -10.06 -8.26 2.00
C LEU A 36 -8.83 -7.65 2.66
N TYR A 37 -7.68 -7.85 2.05
CA TYR A 37 -6.39 -7.36 2.49
C TYR A 37 -5.80 -6.38 1.48
N ARG A 38 -5.07 -5.41 1.98
CA ARG A 38 -4.29 -4.43 1.22
C ARG A 38 -2.83 -4.79 1.39
N ILE A 39 -2.15 -5.13 0.30
CA ILE A 39 -0.70 -5.29 0.27
C ILE A 39 -0.14 -3.95 -0.20
N ILE A 40 0.53 -3.25 0.72
CA ILE A 40 1.09 -1.91 0.51
C ILE A 40 2.58 -2.05 0.23
N PHE A 41 3.08 -1.46 -0.84
CA PHE A 41 4.45 -1.62 -1.31
C PHE A 41 4.97 -0.37 -2.01
N THR A 42 6.30 -0.29 -2.15
CA THR A 42 6.97 0.72 -3.00
C THR A 42 7.84 0.02 -4.05
N ILE A 43 8.20 0.76 -5.11
CA ILE A 43 9.08 0.30 -6.18
C ILE A 43 10.41 1.04 -6.03
N LEU A 44 11.45 0.30 -5.69
CA LEU A 44 12.81 0.80 -5.62
C LEU A 44 13.47 0.60 -6.98
N ALA A 45 13.76 1.70 -7.68
CA ALA A 45 14.55 1.65 -8.92
C ALA A 45 15.99 1.25 -8.59
N GLY A 46 16.37 0.02 -8.97
CA GLY A 46 17.77 -0.41 -8.97
C GLY A 46 18.47 -0.07 -10.28
N GLN A 47 19.79 -0.20 -10.31
CA GLN A 47 20.58 0.05 -11.52
C GLN A 47 20.28 -0.94 -12.65
N GLU A 48 20.01 -2.21 -12.32
CA GLU A 48 19.74 -3.26 -13.30
C GLU A 48 18.33 -3.85 -13.17
N ILE A 49 17.79 -3.92 -11.95
CA ILE A 49 16.49 -4.52 -11.66
C ILE A 49 15.71 -3.63 -10.69
N SER A 50 14.44 -3.39 -11.00
CA SER A 50 13.52 -2.73 -10.08
C SER A 50 13.05 -3.72 -9.01
N THR A 51 13.09 -3.32 -7.74
CA THR A 51 12.67 -4.17 -6.61
C THR A 51 11.34 -3.69 -6.06
N VAL A 52 10.37 -4.60 -5.93
CA VAL A 52 9.15 -4.34 -5.18
C VAL A 52 9.40 -4.63 -3.71
N ARG A 53 9.33 -3.61 -2.86
CA ARG A 53 9.45 -3.75 -1.41
C ARG A 53 8.06 -3.67 -0.77
N VAL A 54 7.58 -4.80 -0.24
CA VAL A 54 6.36 -4.84 0.56
C VAL A 54 6.63 -4.18 1.91
N LEU A 55 5.81 -3.19 2.26
CA LEU A 55 5.92 -2.45 3.51
C LEU A 55 4.99 -3.06 4.56
N HIS A 56 3.73 -3.28 4.19
CA HIS A 56 2.72 -3.83 5.09
C HIS A 56 1.68 -4.67 4.34
N ILE A 57 1.12 -5.65 5.04
CA ILE A 57 -0.10 -6.36 4.64
C ILE A 57 -1.14 -6.11 5.72
N ARG A 58 -2.27 -5.51 5.35
CA ARG A 58 -3.25 -5.00 6.31
C ARG A 58 -4.66 -5.40 5.92
N HIS A 59 -5.53 -5.54 6.90
CA HIS A 59 -6.94 -5.75 6.62
C HIS A 59 -7.55 -4.45 6.04
N ALA A 60 -8.42 -4.55 5.03
CA ALA A 60 -8.90 -3.39 4.28
C ALA A 60 -9.74 -2.41 5.11
N ALA A 61 -10.34 -2.90 6.20
CA ALA A 61 -11.11 -2.12 7.16
C ALA A 61 -10.25 -1.43 8.24
N GLN A 62 -8.93 -1.66 8.26
CA GLN A 62 -8.05 -0.91 9.15
C GLN A 62 -7.92 0.54 8.67
N GLN A 63 -7.76 1.45 9.64
CA GLN A 63 -7.48 2.86 9.41
C GLN A 63 -6.20 3.05 8.60
N THR A 64 -6.15 4.17 7.87
CA THR A 64 -5.02 4.57 7.03
C THR A 64 -3.82 4.88 7.92
N LEU A 65 -2.64 4.38 7.55
CA LEU A 65 -1.41 4.66 8.28
C LEU A 65 -0.88 6.06 7.95
N GLY A 66 -0.49 6.83 8.96
CA GLY A 66 0.04 8.19 8.78
C GLY A 66 -1.03 9.28 8.72
N GLU A 67 -2.31 8.90 8.69
CA GLU A 67 -3.41 9.83 8.96
C GLU A 67 -3.26 10.34 10.40
N ALA A 68 -3.21 11.66 10.57
CA ALA A 68 -3.19 12.26 11.89
C ALA A 68 -4.46 11.84 12.66
N PRO A 69 -4.36 11.54 13.96
CA PRO A 69 -5.55 11.32 14.75
C PRO A 69 -6.44 12.56 14.64
N ASP A 70 -7.70 12.36 14.28
CA ASP A 70 -8.69 13.43 14.29
C ASP A 70 -8.94 13.84 15.75
N ASP A 71 -8.40 15.00 16.15
CA ASP A 71 -8.58 15.61 17.48
C ASP A 71 -10.04 16.06 17.77
N SER A 72 -11.00 15.64 16.94
CA SER A 72 -12.42 16.01 17.05
C SER A 72 -13.23 15.16 18.05
N GLN A 73 -12.59 14.31 18.87
CA GLN A 73 -13.25 13.63 20.00
C GLN A 73 -12.80 14.22 21.34
N THR A 74 -13.07 15.51 21.56
CA THR A 74 -13.23 16.07 22.90
C THR A 74 -14.58 16.77 22.96
N THR A 75 -15.62 16.05 23.35
CA THR A 75 -16.83 16.61 23.99
C THR A 75 -17.45 15.53 24.87
#